data_AF-A0A1R1MCL2-F1
#
_entry.id   AF-A0A1R1MCL2-F1
#
_cell.length_a   1.000
_cell.length_b   1.000
_cell.length_c   1.000
_cell.angle_alpha   90.00
_cell.angle_beta   90.00
_cell.angle_gamma   90.00
#
_symmetry.space_group_name_H-M   'P 1'
#
loop_
_entity.id
_entity.type
_entity.pdbx_description
1 polymer ?
#
loop_
_entity_poly.entity_id
_entity_poly.type
_entity_poly.pdbx_seq_one_letter_code
_entity_poly.pdbx_strand_id
1 'polypeptide(L)'
;MKKFFLVLGLTAFFSLTGFTAVASEKPTCEDLTQIADDLDEISAAFADVETIKEGDAVDVALGEIVDALYWVSEAEGEDHMTAAVNSLTDAYDNMDGEKFGLALDSVVANMDRLYRRDCQ
;
A
#
# COMPACT_ATOMS: atom_id res chain seq x y z
N MET A 1 42.41 -17.44 -54.35
CA MET A 1 41.93 -18.12 -53.13
C MET A 1 40.61 -17.47 -52.71
N LYS A 2 39.52 -18.24 -52.73
CA LYS A 2 38.19 -17.87 -52.21
C LYS A 2 38.24 -17.75 -50.68
N LYS A 3 37.54 -16.76 -50.13
CA LYS A 3 36.68 -16.77 -48.91
C LYS A 3 36.31 -15.32 -48.57
N PHE A 4 35.12 -14.89 -48.99
CA PHE A 4 33.94 -14.73 -48.12
C PHE A 4 34.20 -13.77 -46.94
N PHE A 5 33.91 -12.49 -47.17
CA PHE A 5 33.80 -11.48 -46.13
C PHE A 5 32.33 -11.07 -45.99
N LEU A 6 31.99 -10.73 -44.73
CA LEU A 6 30.81 -9.99 -44.26
C LEU A 6 29.53 -10.79 -43.99
N VAL A 7 29.60 -11.51 -42.87
CA VAL A 7 28.82 -11.27 -41.65
C VAL A 7 27.34 -10.88 -41.85
N LEU A 8 26.51 -11.89 -41.57
CA LEU A 8 25.10 -11.83 -41.18
C LEU A 8 24.74 -10.54 -40.41
N GLY A 9 23.84 -9.74 -40.98
CA GLY A 9 23.06 -8.76 -40.23
C GLY A 9 22.04 -9.49 -39.35
N LEU A 10 22.36 -9.66 -38.07
CA LEU A 10 21.44 -10.14 -37.05
C LEU A 10 20.56 -8.95 -36.63
N THR A 11 19.41 -8.77 -37.29
CA THR A 11 18.36 -7.86 -36.81
C THR A 11 17.80 -8.40 -35.50
N ALA A 12 18.25 -7.85 -34.37
CA ALA A 12 17.68 -8.11 -33.07
C ALA A 12 16.24 -7.57 -33.04
N PHE A 13 15.27 -8.48 -33.15
CA PHE A 13 13.88 -8.22 -32.88
C PHE A 13 13.77 -7.96 -31.37
N PHE A 14 13.70 -6.69 -30.99
CA PHE A 14 13.47 -6.27 -29.61
C PHE A 14 12.00 -6.57 -29.30
N SER A 15 11.71 -7.78 -28.83
CA SER A 15 10.39 -8.16 -28.33
C SER A 15 10.08 -7.31 -27.10
N LEU A 16 9.37 -6.20 -27.31
CA LEU A 16 8.64 -5.49 -26.27
C LEU A 16 7.55 -6.44 -25.76
N THR A 17 7.88 -7.26 -24.77
CA THR A 17 6.86 -7.86 -23.90
C THR A 17 6.26 -6.70 -23.12
N GLY A 18 5.11 -6.21 -23.59
CA GLY A 18 4.33 -5.21 -22.89
C GLY A 18 3.99 -5.74 -21.50
N PHE A 19 4.46 -5.03 -20.48
CA PHE A 19 3.91 -5.18 -19.15
C PHE A 19 2.43 -4.79 -19.25
N THR A 20 1.53 -5.75 -19.08
CA THR A 20 0.15 -5.44 -18.77
C THR A 20 0.18 -4.84 -17.38
N ALA A 21 0.13 -3.50 -17.29
CA ALA A 21 -0.20 -2.84 -16.04
C ALA A 21 -1.56 -3.41 -15.61
N VAL A 22 -1.57 -4.21 -14.55
CA VAL A 22 -2.81 -4.58 -13.87
C VAL A 22 -3.24 -3.28 -13.19
N ALA A 23 -4.24 -2.61 -13.77
CA ALA A 23 -4.85 -1.48 -13.10
C ALA A 23 -5.49 -2.02 -11.82
N SER A 24 -4.99 -1.60 -10.66
CA SER A 24 -5.68 -1.88 -9.40
C SER A 24 -7.04 -1.18 -9.45
N GLU A 25 -8.11 -1.93 -9.18
CA GLU A 25 -9.45 -1.34 -9.15
C GLU A 25 -9.52 -0.35 -7.99
N LYS A 26 -10.11 0.82 -8.24
CA LYS A 26 -10.28 1.84 -7.20
C LYS A 26 -11.22 1.33 -6.10
N PRO A 27 -10.94 1.65 -4.83
CA PRO A 27 -11.85 1.31 -3.74
C PRO A 27 -13.22 1.93 -3.95
N THR A 28 -14.27 1.18 -3.62
CA THR A 28 -15.63 1.71 -3.57
C THR A 28 -15.86 2.50 -2.28
N CYS A 29 -16.94 3.27 -2.21
CA CYS A 29 -17.33 3.94 -0.96
C CYS A 29 -17.62 2.97 0.18
N GLU A 30 -18.07 1.76 -0.13
CA GLU A 30 -18.27 0.69 0.86
C GLU A 30 -16.91 0.21 1.40
N ASP A 31 -15.94 -0.04 0.50
CA ASP A 31 -14.57 -0.42 0.90
C ASP A 31 -13.90 0.67 1.75
N LEU A 32 -14.00 1.94 1.33
CA LEU A 32 -13.43 3.06 2.09
C LEU A 32 -14.08 3.21 3.47
N THR A 33 -15.38 2.96 3.59
CA THR A 33 -16.08 3.00 4.88
C THR A 33 -15.62 1.86 5.78
N GLN A 34 -15.53 0.64 5.23
CA GLN A 34 -15.09 -0.52 5.99
C GLN A 34 -13.66 -0.35 6.52
N ILE A 35 -12.75 0.13 5.68
CA ILE A 35 -11.36 0.39 6.11
C ILE A 35 -11.33 1.49 7.18
N ALA A 36 -12.16 2.52 7.09
CA ALA A 36 -12.25 3.54 8.13
C ALA A 36 -12.77 2.99 9.46
N ASP A 37 -13.81 2.14 9.43
CA ASP A 37 -14.34 1.48 10.63
C ASP A 37 -13.28 0.56 11.26
N ASP A 38 -12.53 -0.20 10.46
CA ASP A 38 -11.44 -1.07 10.93
C ASP A 38 -10.29 -0.25 11.55
N LEU A 39 -9.93 0.90 10.97
CA LEU A 39 -8.94 1.82 11.54
C LEU A 39 -9.37 2.38 12.89
N ASP A 40 -10.65 2.71 13.06
CA ASP A 40 -11.20 3.20 14.32
C ASP A 40 -11.17 2.10 15.40
N GLU A 41 -11.53 0.86 15.05
CA GLU A 41 -11.45 -0.29 15.97
C GLU A 41 -10.00 -0.54 16.41
N ILE A 42 -9.07 -0.53 15.46
CA ILE A 42 -7.64 -0.71 15.75
C ILE A 42 -7.10 0.43 16.61
N SER A 43 -7.45 1.68 16.30
CA SER A 43 -7.04 2.85 17.09
C SER A 43 -7.50 2.72 18.55
N ALA A 44 -8.76 2.29 18.75
CA ALA A 44 -9.30 2.05 20.08
C ALA A 44 -8.59 0.89 20.80
N ALA A 45 -8.32 -0.22 20.11
CA ALA A 45 -7.59 -1.36 20.67
C ALA A 45 -6.14 -0.99 21.02
N PHE A 46 -5.51 -0.16 20.19
CA PHE A 46 -4.13 0.29 20.37
C PHE A 46 -3.97 1.26 21.54
N ALA A 47 -4.99 2.09 21.81
CA ALA A 47 -4.99 3.01 22.95
C ALA A 47 -4.80 2.31 24.30
N ASP A 48 -5.19 1.03 24.39
CA ASP A 48 -5.08 0.20 25.59
C ASP A 48 -3.81 -0.69 25.61
N VAL A 49 -2.97 -0.64 24.56
CA VAL A 49 -1.83 -1.54 24.36
C VAL A 49 -0.51 -0.75 24.29
N GLU A 50 0.31 -0.85 25.34
CA GLU A 50 1.63 -0.18 25.39
C GLU A 50 2.68 -0.79 24.44
N THR A 51 2.49 -2.03 23.96
CA THR A 51 3.48 -2.73 23.12
C THR A 51 2.81 -3.77 22.23
N ILE A 52 3.02 -3.68 20.93
CA ILE A 52 2.62 -4.71 19.95
C ILE A 52 3.49 -5.94 20.17
N LYS A 53 2.90 -7.13 20.27
CA LYS A 53 3.64 -8.40 20.32
C LYS A 53 3.37 -9.21 19.08
N GLU A 54 4.44 -9.60 18.40
CA GLU A 54 4.38 -10.49 17.25
C GLU A 54 3.53 -11.74 17.53
N GLY A 55 2.57 -12.00 16.65
CA GLY A 55 1.64 -13.13 16.70
C GLY A 55 0.47 -12.98 17.68
N ASP A 56 0.31 -11.84 18.36
CA ASP A 56 -0.91 -11.57 19.13
C ASP A 56 -2.07 -11.09 18.24
N ALA A 57 -3.26 -10.96 18.82
CA ALA A 57 -4.45 -10.56 18.06
C ALA A 57 -4.35 -9.13 17.50
N VAL A 58 -3.58 -8.27 18.16
CA VAL A 58 -3.39 -6.88 17.75
C VAL A 58 -2.44 -6.85 16.55
N ASP A 59 -1.33 -7.58 16.61
CA ASP A 59 -0.40 -7.76 15.48
C ASP A 59 -1.10 -8.27 14.22
N VAL A 60 -1.95 -9.29 14.35
CA VAL A 60 -2.71 -9.83 13.20
C VAL A 60 -3.64 -8.78 12.60
N ALA A 61 -4.44 -8.09 13.43
CA ALA A 61 -5.35 -7.05 12.94
C ALA A 61 -4.59 -5.88 12.30
N LEU A 62 -3.43 -5.53 12.85
CA LEU A 62 -2.54 -4.50 12.31
C LEU A 62 -1.96 -4.89 10.95
N GLY A 63 -1.56 -6.15 10.78
CA GLY A 63 -1.10 -6.64 9.48
C GLY A 63 -2.21 -6.56 8.42
N GLU A 64 -3.43 -6.99 8.76
CA GLU A 64 -4.58 -6.95 7.85
C GLU A 64 -4.92 -5.53 7.39
N ILE A 65 -4.89 -4.55 8.30
CA ILE A 65 -5.18 -3.15 7.93
C ILE A 65 -4.05 -2.53 7.10
N VAL A 66 -2.79 -2.83 7.41
CA VAL A 66 -1.65 -2.34 6.62
C VAL A 66 -1.73 -2.86 5.17
N ASP A 67 -2.09 -4.14 4.99
CA ASP A 67 -2.29 -4.72 3.67
C ASP A 67 -3.47 -4.05 2.91
N ALA A 68 -4.60 -3.84 3.58
CA ALA A 68 -5.75 -3.15 2.98
C ALA A 68 -5.40 -1.71 2.56
N LEU A 69 -4.67 -0.99 3.40
CA LEU A 69 -4.19 0.37 3.11
C LEU A 69 -3.17 0.42 1.98
N TYR A 70 -2.30 -0.59 1.88
CA TYR A 70 -1.38 -0.70 0.75
C TYR A 70 -2.15 -0.83 -0.56
N TRP A 71 -3.19 -1.68 -0.61
CA TRP A 71 -4.07 -1.79 -1.76
C TRP A 71 -4.74 -0.45 -2.13
N VAL A 72 -5.30 0.28 -1.15
CA VAL A 72 -5.88 1.61 -1.39
C VAL A 72 -4.83 2.57 -1.96
N SER A 73 -3.62 2.58 -1.41
CA SER A 73 -2.55 3.50 -1.85
C SER A 73 -2.12 3.23 -3.30
N GLU A 74 -1.99 1.95 -3.69
CA GLU A 74 -1.66 1.52 -5.05
C GLU A 74 -2.79 1.85 -6.03
N ALA A 75 -4.05 1.68 -5.61
CA ALA A 75 -5.21 1.97 -6.44
C ALA A 75 -5.42 3.48 -6.67
N GLU A 76 -5.10 4.30 -5.67
CA GLU A 76 -5.18 5.76 -5.79
C GLU A 76 -4.00 6.37 -6.51
N GLY A 77 -2.80 5.81 -6.32
CA GLY A 77 -1.56 6.31 -6.95
C GLY A 77 -1.20 7.74 -6.52
N GLU A 78 -1.62 8.14 -5.32
CA GLU A 78 -1.36 9.48 -4.77
C GLU A 78 -0.16 9.45 -3.80
N ASP A 79 0.89 10.22 -4.11
CA ASP A 79 2.16 10.22 -3.37
C ASP A 79 2.00 10.39 -1.84
N HIS A 80 1.08 11.25 -1.39
CA HIS A 80 0.84 11.46 0.04
C HIS A 80 0.17 10.27 0.72
N MET A 81 -0.68 9.51 0.01
CA MET A 81 -1.30 8.30 0.56
C MET A 81 -0.25 7.20 0.67
N THR A 82 0.54 7.00 -0.39
CA THR A 82 1.66 6.05 -0.38
C THR A 82 2.67 6.39 0.72
N ALA A 83 3.02 7.66 0.91
CA ALA A 83 3.93 8.07 1.98
C ALA A 83 3.37 7.83 3.38
N ALA A 84 2.07 8.07 3.59
CA ALA A 84 1.41 7.81 4.86
C ALA A 84 1.38 6.30 5.18
N VAL A 85 0.99 5.47 4.20
CA VAL A 85 0.96 4.01 4.35
C VAL A 85 2.36 3.45 4.59
N ASN A 86 3.38 3.87 3.84
CA ASN A 86 4.76 3.45 4.08
C ASN A 86 5.25 3.80 5.49
N SER A 87 4.89 4.98 6.00
CA SER A 87 5.25 5.36 7.37
C SER A 87 4.56 4.48 8.42
N LEU A 88 3.33 4.04 8.15
CA LEU A 88 2.59 3.12 9.01
C LEU A 88 3.20 1.72 8.98
N THR A 89 3.50 1.20 7.78
CA THR A 89 4.20 -0.08 7.59
C THR A 89 5.55 -0.07 8.29
N ASP A 90 6.35 0.99 8.12
CA ASP A 90 7.63 1.12 8.81
C ASP A 90 7.45 1.12 10.34
N ALA A 91 6.44 1.79 10.87
CA ALA A 91 6.18 1.80 12.31
C ALA A 91 5.77 0.41 12.83
N TYR A 92 4.92 -0.29 12.08
CA TYR A 92 4.47 -1.65 12.37
C TYR A 92 5.63 -2.67 12.33
N ASP A 93 6.43 -2.67 11.26
CA ASP A 93 7.58 -3.57 11.09
C ASP A 93 8.64 -3.40 12.20
N ASN A 94 8.74 -2.18 12.75
CA ASN A 94 9.64 -1.87 13.86
C ASN A 94 9.00 -2.03 15.25
N MET A 95 7.72 -2.42 15.32
CA MET A 95 6.93 -2.52 16.56
C MET A 95 6.97 -1.22 17.40
N ASP A 96 7.05 -0.07 16.73
CA ASP A 96 7.23 1.25 17.34
C ASP A 96 5.86 1.91 17.54
N GLY A 97 5.24 1.66 18.71
CA GLY A 97 3.88 2.12 18.98
C GLY A 97 3.69 3.63 19.00
N GLU A 98 4.73 4.41 19.35
CA GLU A 98 4.65 5.87 19.28
C GLU A 98 4.58 6.34 17.83
N LYS A 99 5.44 5.80 16.96
CA LYS A 99 5.38 6.09 15.52
C LYS A 99 4.12 5.53 14.88
N PHE A 100 3.60 4.42 15.38
CA PHE A 100 2.39 3.80 14.87
C PHE A 100 1.21 4.75 14.98
N GLY A 101 0.96 5.32 16.16
CA GLY A 101 -0.14 6.28 16.36
C GLY A 101 -0.03 7.51 15.45
N LEU A 102 1.17 8.09 15.33
CA LEU A 102 1.40 9.25 14.45
C LEU A 102 1.19 8.92 12.97
N ALA A 103 1.63 7.74 12.53
CA ALA A 103 1.44 7.29 11.16
C ALA A 103 -0.02 6.96 10.88
N LEU A 104 -0.73 6.38 11.85
CA LEU A 104 -2.15 6.06 11.77
C LEU A 104 -2.99 7.33 11.57
N ASP A 105 -2.74 8.39 12.34
CA ASP A 105 -3.39 9.69 12.18
C ASP A 105 -3.21 10.25 10.75
N SER A 106 -2.02 10.10 10.18
CA SER A 106 -1.72 10.54 8.81
C SER A 106 -2.52 9.73 7.77
N VAL A 107 -2.64 8.43 7.96
CA VAL A 107 -3.44 7.57 7.08
C VAL A 107 -4.93 7.92 7.18
N VAL A 108 -5.48 8.06 8.39
CA VAL A 108 -6.89 8.43 8.61
C VAL A 108 -7.22 9.76 7.91
N ALA A 109 -6.35 10.78 8.03
CA ALA A 109 -6.54 12.06 7.34
C ALA A 109 -6.60 11.93 5.81
N ASN A 110 -5.84 10.98 5.24
CA ASN A 110 -5.85 10.70 3.81
C ASN A 110 -7.08 9.89 3.39
N MET A 111 -7.51 8.92 4.19
CA MET A 111 -8.76 8.18 3.99
C MET A 111 -9.97 9.12 4.02
N ASP A 112 -10.04 10.02 4.98
CA ASP A 112 -11.08 11.07 5.06
C ASP A 112 -11.12 11.94 3.81
N ARG A 113 -9.95 12.28 3.26
CA ARG A 113 -9.85 13.06 2.03
C ARG A 113 -10.35 12.27 0.83
N LEU A 114 -10.03 10.98 0.73
CA LEU A 114 -10.54 10.09 -0.33
C LEU A 114 -12.06 9.94 -0.22
N TYR A 115 -12.57 9.66 0.98
CA TYR A 115 -14.00 9.54 1.22
C TYR A 115 -14.77 10.82 0.84
N ARG A 116 -14.27 11.99 1.23
CA ARG A 116 -14.88 13.27 0.83
C ARG A 116 -14.82 13.55 -0.67
N ARG A 117 -13.85 12.97 -1.38
CA ARG A 117 -13.70 13.16 -2.84
C ARG A 117 -14.66 12.28 -3.62
N ASP A 118 -14.85 11.04 -3.16
CA ASP A 118 -15.51 10.00 -3.94
C ASP A 118 -16.94 9.69 -3.49
N CYS A 119 -17.27 10.01 -2.22
CA CYS A 119 -18.51 9.57 -1.58
C CYS A 119 -19.42 10.70 -1.10
N GLN A 120 -18.95 11.95 -1.12
CA GLN A 120 -19.72 13.17 -0.79
C GLN A 120 -19.75 14.14 -1.96
#